data_AF-A0A353KW94-F1
#
_entry.id   AF-A0A353KW94-F1
#
_cell.length_a   1.000
_cell.length_b   1.000
_cell.length_c   1.000
_cell.angle_alpha   90.00
_cell.angle_beta   90.00
_cell.angle_gamma   90.00
#
_symmetry.space_group_name_H-M   'P 1'
#
loop_
_entity.id
_entity.type
_entity.pdbx_description
1 polymer ?
#
loop_
_entity_poly.entity_id
_entity_poly.type
_entity_poly.pdbx_seq_one_letter_code
_entity_poly.pdbx_strand_id
1 'polypeptide(L)'
;MKNLTLTFIFIALAIVTQAQTATEIIKKSEDKARGESSIMSMTMKIVRPTYERSVSFKSWGKGLEYSMTLVTAPAKEKGQTFLKLKNDLWSWNPTIARMIKLPSSMMSQGWMGSDFTNDDVMKETSIVVDYEPTLVGTETVAGKSCYKIKLKAKENAAVVWGSIMIWITKDTYLQLKTQYFDEDNELIKTEIASEIKKMDDREIPTKFEIIPEDNKGNRTIVTIDAVDFNVQIEDSFFSQQKMKSVR
;
A
#
# COMPACT_ATOMS: atom_id res chain seq x y z
N MET A 1 7.46 63.46 -45.77
CA MET A 1 7.18 62.01 -45.67
C MET A 1 8.06 61.46 -44.55
N LYS A 2 7.51 61.25 -43.35
CA LYS A 2 8.24 60.74 -42.18
C LYS A 2 7.90 59.26 -42.03
N ASN A 3 8.92 58.40 -42.16
CA ASN A 3 8.80 56.96 -42.00
C ASN A 3 8.60 56.63 -40.52
N LEU A 4 7.47 56.01 -40.19
CA LEU A 4 7.16 55.51 -38.85
C LEU A 4 7.49 54.02 -38.82
N THR A 5 8.68 53.67 -38.32
CA THR A 5 9.09 52.28 -38.09
C THR A 5 8.37 51.75 -36.85
N LEU A 6 7.41 50.85 -37.05
CA LEU A 6 6.65 50.19 -35.99
C LEU A 6 7.45 48.98 -35.49
N THR A 7 8.18 49.12 -34.39
CA THR A 7 8.90 48.02 -33.75
C THR A 7 7.91 47.16 -32.97
N PHE A 8 7.58 45.97 -33.49
CA PHE A 8 6.79 44.96 -32.79
C PHE A 8 7.65 44.30 -31.70
N ILE A 9 7.38 44.61 -30.43
CA ILE A 9 7.99 43.92 -29.29
C ILE A 9 7.27 42.58 -29.12
N PHE A 10 7.93 41.50 -29.52
CA PHE A 10 7.48 40.13 -29.27
C PHE A 10 7.76 39.79 -27.79
N ILE A 11 6.75 39.89 -26.94
CA ILE A 11 6.82 39.40 -25.56
C ILE A 11 6.67 37.88 -25.62
N ALA A 12 7.78 37.16 -25.49
CA ALA A 12 7.76 35.71 -25.31
C ALA A 12 7.18 35.39 -23.93
N LEU A 13 5.91 35.01 -23.88
CA LEU A 13 5.29 34.44 -22.69
C LEU A 13 5.97 33.07 -22.44
N ALA A 14 6.91 33.04 -21.51
CA ALA A 14 7.45 31.78 -21.00
C ALA A 14 6.32 31.05 -20.27
N ILE A 15 5.70 30.07 -20.94
CA ILE A 15 4.79 29.13 -20.31
C ILE A 15 5.67 28.29 -19.39
N VAL A 16 5.72 28.64 -18.10
CA VAL A 16 6.32 27.80 -17.07
C VAL A 16 5.42 26.58 -16.94
N THR A 17 5.77 25.50 -17.64
CA THR A 17 5.16 24.20 -17.39
C THR A 17 5.62 23.74 -16.02
N GLN A 18 4.77 23.86 -15.01
CA GLN A 18 5.02 23.24 -13.70
C GLN A 18 5.02 21.73 -13.90
N ALA A 19 6.20 21.12 -13.83
CA ALA A 19 6.33 19.68 -13.78
C ALA A 19 5.71 19.18 -12.47
N GLN A 20 4.83 18.18 -12.57
CA GLN A 20 4.19 17.56 -11.41
C GLN A 20 5.26 17.01 -10.45
N THR A 21 5.13 17.28 -9.16
CA THR A 21 6.10 16.80 -8.16
C THR A 21 5.90 15.30 -7.89
N ALA A 22 6.95 14.61 -7.43
CA ALA A 22 6.85 13.20 -7.04
C ALA A 22 5.79 12.99 -5.94
N THR A 23 5.74 13.90 -4.98
CA THR A 23 4.73 13.93 -3.90
C THR A 23 3.30 14.02 -4.45
N GLU A 24 3.05 14.89 -5.43
CA GLU A 24 1.73 14.99 -6.07
C GLU A 24 1.34 13.72 -6.83
N ILE A 25 2.29 13.05 -7.47
CA ILE A 25 2.04 11.79 -8.19
C ILE A 25 1.63 10.69 -7.19
N ILE A 26 2.38 10.56 -6.10
CA ILE A 26 2.07 9.60 -5.02
C ILE A 26 0.69 9.89 -4.44
N LYS A 27 0.41 11.14 -4.08
CA LYS A 27 -0.86 11.52 -3.47
C LYS A 27 -2.04 11.15 -4.38
N LYS A 28 -1.96 11.43 -5.69
CA LYS A 28 -3.00 11.02 -6.65
C LYS A 28 -3.17 9.51 -6.72
N SER A 29 -2.07 8.75 -6.63
CA SER A 29 -2.11 7.29 -6.62
C SER A 29 -2.78 6.75 -5.35
N GLU A 30 -2.44 7.32 -4.18
CA GLU A 30 -3.04 6.97 -2.89
C GLU A 30 -4.54 7.31 -2.87
N ASP A 31 -4.91 8.54 -3.23
CA ASP A 31 -6.30 9.01 -3.29
C ASP A 31 -7.15 8.17 -4.25
N LYS A 32 -6.55 7.63 -5.32
CA LYS A 32 -7.23 6.73 -6.24
C LYS A 32 -7.44 5.34 -5.63
N ALA A 33 -6.42 4.76 -5.02
CA ALA A 33 -6.50 3.42 -4.45
C ALA A 33 -7.34 3.37 -3.16
N ARG A 34 -7.45 4.49 -2.44
CA ARG A 34 -8.04 4.57 -1.09
C ARG A 34 -9.32 5.41 -1.08
N GLY A 35 -10.34 4.96 -0.35
CA GLY A 35 -11.48 5.79 0.06
C GLY A 35 -11.25 6.39 1.45
N GLU A 36 -12.10 7.33 1.90
CA GLU A 36 -12.03 7.82 3.29
C GLU A 36 -12.17 6.69 4.32
N SER A 37 -12.91 5.67 3.92
CA SER A 37 -13.08 4.40 4.60
C SER A 37 -13.27 3.29 3.58
N SER A 38 -13.08 2.04 4.00
CA SER A 38 -13.36 0.89 3.14
C SER A 38 -13.72 -0.36 3.95
N ILE A 39 -14.44 -1.26 3.30
CA ILE A 39 -14.61 -2.65 3.73
C ILE A 39 -14.14 -3.53 2.59
N MET A 40 -13.20 -4.44 2.86
CA MET A 40 -12.58 -5.28 1.84
C MET A 40 -12.67 -6.74 2.23
N SER A 41 -12.99 -7.61 1.29
CA SER A 41 -12.81 -9.06 1.42
C SER A 41 -11.64 -9.46 0.54
N MET A 42 -10.69 -10.20 1.10
CA MET A 42 -9.45 -10.57 0.44
C MET A 42 -9.10 -12.04 0.68
N THR A 43 -8.42 -12.62 -0.29
CA THR A 43 -7.82 -13.95 -0.20
C THR A 43 -6.33 -13.87 -0.46
N MET A 44 -5.54 -14.35 0.49
CA MET A 44 -4.09 -14.44 0.41
C MET A 44 -3.64 -15.89 0.28
N LYS A 45 -2.90 -16.19 -0.78
CA LYS A 45 -2.27 -17.47 -1.05
C LYS A 45 -0.78 -17.37 -0.81
N ILE A 46 -0.27 -18.15 0.15
CA ILE A 46 1.14 -18.24 0.49
C ILE A 46 1.69 -19.50 -0.17
N VAL A 47 2.64 -19.31 -1.08
CA VAL A 47 3.30 -20.39 -1.84
C VAL A 47 4.74 -20.52 -1.35
N ARG A 48 5.11 -21.75 -1.00
CA ARG A 48 6.47 -22.17 -0.66
C ARG A 48 6.83 -23.40 -1.50
N PRO A 49 8.12 -23.77 -1.62
CA PRO A 49 8.53 -24.94 -2.39
C PRO A 49 7.85 -26.26 -1.97
N THR A 50 7.52 -26.41 -0.69
CA THR A 50 7.00 -27.66 -0.12
C THR A 50 5.52 -27.63 0.20
N TYR A 51 4.89 -26.44 0.23
CA TYR A 51 3.48 -26.33 0.59
C TYR A 51 2.86 -25.06 0.01
N GLU A 52 1.53 -25.09 -0.05
CA GLU A 52 0.71 -23.93 -0.33
C GLU A 52 -0.40 -23.87 0.72
N ARG A 53 -0.72 -22.65 1.17
CA ARG A 53 -1.88 -22.42 2.02
C ARG A 53 -2.56 -21.11 1.65
N SER A 54 -3.86 -21.02 1.95
CA SER A 54 -4.63 -19.79 1.74
C SER A 54 -5.23 -19.30 3.06
N VAL A 55 -5.32 -17.98 3.19
CA VAL A 55 -5.95 -17.25 4.30
C VAL A 55 -6.94 -16.28 3.67
N SER A 56 -8.20 -16.34 4.08
CA SER A 56 -9.19 -15.33 3.69
C SER A 56 -9.47 -14.43 4.88
N PHE A 57 -9.65 -13.14 4.62
CA PHE A 57 -9.89 -12.15 5.65
C PHE A 57 -10.76 -11.01 5.14
N LYS A 58 -11.44 -10.38 6.09
CA LYS A 58 -12.20 -9.15 5.88
C LYS A 58 -11.51 -8.03 6.62
N SER A 59 -11.34 -6.89 5.96
CA SER A 59 -10.71 -5.70 6.55
C SER A 59 -11.66 -4.51 6.50
N TRP A 60 -11.56 -3.66 7.52
CA TRP A 60 -12.21 -2.37 7.62
C TRP A 60 -11.12 -1.33 7.82
N GLY A 61 -11.10 -0.29 6.99
CA GLY A 61 -10.17 0.83 7.10
C GLY A 61 -10.91 2.15 7.27
N LYS A 62 -10.33 3.08 8.03
CA LYS A 62 -10.78 4.48 8.10
C LYS A 62 -9.58 5.42 8.21
N GLY A 63 -9.39 6.23 7.17
CA GLY A 63 -8.23 7.08 7.01
C GLY A 63 -6.91 6.30 7.08
N LEU A 64 -5.90 6.92 7.71
CA LEU A 64 -4.59 6.32 7.95
C LEU A 64 -4.42 5.83 9.39
N GLU A 65 -5.38 6.10 10.27
CA GLU A 65 -5.23 5.86 11.71
C GLU A 65 -5.89 4.56 12.16
N TYR A 66 -6.89 4.06 11.45
CA TYR A 66 -7.73 2.97 11.94
C TYR A 66 -7.85 1.84 10.92
N SER A 67 -7.57 0.62 11.37
CA SER A 67 -7.90 -0.60 10.62
C SER A 67 -8.28 -1.75 11.54
N MET A 68 -9.19 -2.61 11.09
CA MET A 68 -9.56 -3.86 11.73
C MET A 68 -9.52 -4.95 10.67
N THR A 69 -8.83 -6.04 10.91
CA THR A 69 -8.80 -7.20 10.01
C THR A 69 -9.28 -8.43 10.78
N LEU A 70 -10.21 -9.18 10.20
CA LEU A 70 -10.76 -10.43 10.70
C LEU A 70 -10.37 -11.56 9.75
N VAL A 71 -9.65 -12.55 10.25
CA VAL A 71 -9.40 -13.80 9.52
C VAL A 71 -10.69 -14.62 9.47
N THR A 72 -11.18 -14.90 8.27
CA THR A 72 -12.44 -15.63 8.05
C THR A 72 -12.19 -17.11 7.71
N ALA A 73 -11.02 -17.44 7.17
CA ALA A 73 -10.56 -18.80 6.89
C ALA A 73 -9.01 -18.86 6.90
N PRO A 74 -8.39 -20.03 7.14
CA PRO A 74 -8.98 -21.35 7.36
C PRO A 74 -9.54 -21.52 8.78
N ALA A 75 -10.27 -22.62 9.04
CA ALA A 75 -10.94 -22.86 10.34
C ALA A 75 -10.00 -22.78 11.56
N LYS A 76 -8.73 -23.16 11.40
CA LYS A 76 -7.71 -23.09 12.46
C LYS A 76 -7.36 -21.66 12.88
N GLU A 77 -7.44 -20.71 11.95
CA GLU A 77 -7.07 -19.30 12.15
C GLU A 77 -8.30 -18.37 12.20
N LYS A 78 -9.49 -18.89 11.86
CA LYS A 78 -10.75 -18.16 11.83
C LYS A 78 -11.04 -17.47 13.16
N GLY A 79 -11.42 -16.20 13.08
CA GLY A 79 -11.74 -15.37 14.23
C GLY A 79 -10.54 -14.64 14.83
N GLN A 80 -9.31 -14.90 14.36
CA GLN A 80 -8.18 -14.02 14.70
C GLN A 80 -8.44 -12.63 14.15
N THR A 81 -8.17 -11.61 14.96
CA THR A 81 -8.33 -10.22 14.55
C THR A 81 -7.08 -9.41 14.81
N PHE A 82 -6.89 -8.41 13.97
CA PHE A 82 -5.79 -7.46 14.02
C PHE A 82 -6.38 -6.06 14.01
N LEU A 83 -5.90 -5.18 14.89
CA LEU A 83 -6.40 -3.82 15.03
C LEU A 83 -5.21 -2.87 14.94
N LYS A 84 -5.30 -1.90 14.04
CA LYS A 84 -4.56 -0.64 14.15
C LYS A 84 -5.45 0.42 14.77
N LEU A 85 -4.97 0.96 15.87
CA LEU A 85 -5.57 2.07 16.60
C LEU A 85 -4.52 3.17 16.73
N LYS A 86 -4.47 4.06 15.74
CA LYS A 86 -3.41 5.07 15.60
C LYS A 86 -2.03 4.40 15.52
N ASN A 87 -1.22 4.59 16.55
CA ASN A 87 0.13 4.02 16.65
C ASN A 87 0.14 2.63 17.30
N ASP A 88 -0.98 2.19 17.86
CA ASP A 88 -1.06 0.94 18.58
C ASP A 88 -1.58 -0.18 17.68
N LEU A 89 -0.83 -1.27 17.64
CA LEU A 89 -1.21 -2.49 16.92
C LEU A 89 -1.52 -3.61 17.91
N TRP A 90 -2.65 -4.27 17.70
CA TRP A 90 -3.13 -5.36 18.55
C TRP A 90 -3.49 -6.57 17.72
N SER A 91 -3.28 -7.76 18.28
CA SER A 91 -3.84 -9.01 17.79
C SER A 91 -4.69 -9.68 18.86
N TRP A 92 -5.74 -10.36 18.43
CA TRP A 92 -6.59 -11.21 19.26
C TRP A 92 -6.64 -12.60 18.67
N ASN A 93 -6.38 -13.60 19.50
CA ASN A 93 -6.52 -15.00 19.14
C ASN A 93 -7.64 -15.63 19.98
N PRO A 94 -8.79 -16.00 19.36
CA PRO A 94 -9.92 -16.55 20.09
C PRO A 94 -9.64 -17.97 20.64
N THR A 95 -8.80 -18.76 19.97
CA THR A 95 -8.49 -20.15 20.36
C THR A 95 -7.81 -20.22 21.72
N ILE A 96 -7.00 -19.22 22.06
CA ILE A 96 -6.31 -19.11 23.36
C ILE A 96 -6.83 -17.94 24.20
N ALA A 97 -7.91 -17.30 23.77
CA ALA A 97 -8.51 -16.12 24.39
C ALA A 97 -7.50 -15.02 24.77
N ARG A 98 -6.50 -14.76 23.91
CA ARG A 98 -5.38 -13.87 24.23
C ARG A 98 -5.37 -12.63 23.35
N MET A 99 -5.22 -11.47 23.98
CA MET A 99 -4.97 -10.19 23.35
C MET A 99 -3.50 -9.82 23.53
N ILE A 100 -2.84 -9.41 22.45
CA ILE A 100 -1.41 -9.10 22.44
C ILE A 100 -1.23 -7.74 21.76
N LYS A 101 -0.49 -6.83 22.42
CA LYS A 101 0.02 -5.62 21.76
C LYS A 101 1.24 -6.02 20.94
N LEU A 102 1.26 -5.70 19.66
CA LEU A 102 2.39 -6.03 18.78
C LEU A 102 3.50 -4.98 18.99
N PRO A 103 4.69 -5.38 19.48
CA PRO A 103 5.82 -4.46 19.62
C PRO A 103 6.42 -4.13 18.24
N SER A 104 7.15 -3.01 18.16
CA SER A 104 7.81 -2.57 16.93
C SER A 104 8.78 -3.61 16.36
N SER A 105 9.42 -4.42 17.21
CA SER A 105 10.32 -5.50 16.79
C SER A 105 9.62 -6.62 15.99
N MET A 106 8.29 -6.70 16.05
CA MET A 106 7.53 -7.63 15.22
C MET A 106 7.13 -7.04 13.86
N MET A 107 7.35 -5.73 13.62
CA MET A 107 6.89 -5.07 12.39
C MET A 107 7.55 -5.60 11.13
N SER A 108 8.82 -6.00 11.21
CA SER A 108 9.55 -6.62 10.10
C SER A 108 9.24 -8.10 9.89
N GLN A 109 8.50 -8.74 10.80
CA GLN A 109 8.17 -10.16 10.68
C GLN A 109 7.02 -10.39 9.69
N GLY A 110 7.03 -11.55 9.03
CA GLY A 110 6.01 -11.96 8.08
C GLY A 110 4.61 -12.06 8.71
N TRP A 111 3.64 -11.30 8.20
CA TRP A 111 2.25 -11.33 8.63
C TRP A 111 1.65 -12.69 8.29
N MET A 112 1.23 -13.44 9.31
CA MET A 112 0.71 -14.80 9.19
C MET A 112 1.61 -15.73 8.33
N GLY A 113 2.94 -15.57 8.40
CA GLY A 113 3.88 -16.41 7.64
C GLY A 113 3.90 -16.15 6.12
N SER A 114 3.31 -15.05 5.67
CA SER A 114 3.41 -14.55 4.30
C SER A 114 4.69 -13.76 4.07
N ASP A 115 4.88 -13.29 2.83
CA ASP A 115 5.98 -12.40 2.44
C ASP A 115 5.66 -10.91 2.66
N PHE A 116 4.45 -10.59 3.13
CA PHE A 116 4.14 -9.27 3.70
C PHE A 116 4.66 -9.19 5.12
N THR A 117 5.17 -8.04 5.52
CA THR A 117 5.50 -7.78 6.93
C THR A 117 4.26 -7.32 7.69
N ASN A 118 4.29 -7.36 9.02
CA ASN A 118 3.24 -6.76 9.84
C ASN A 118 3.12 -5.25 9.56
N ASP A 119 4.22 -4.55 9.24
CA ASP A 119 4.22 -3.15 8.84
C ASP A 119 3.42 -2.91 7.57
N ASP A 120 3.66 -3.74 6.54
CA ASP A 120 2.99 -3.60 5.23
C ASP A 120 1.47 -3.74 5.34
N VAL A 121 1.00 -4.70 6.16
CA VAL A 121 -0.45 -5.00 6.29
C VAL A 121 -1.13 -4.10 7.32
N MET A 122 -0.46 -3.83 8.44
CA MET A 122 -1.12 -3.17 9.58
C MET A 122 -0.86 -1.68 9.61
N LYS A 123 0.37 -1.25 9.30
CA LYS A 123 0.73 0.16 9.41
C LYS A 123 0.32 0.95 8.17
N GLU A 124 0.24 0.31 7.00
CA GLU A 124 -0.06 0.99 5.72
C GLU A 124 0.60 2.36 5.67
N THR A 125 1.91 2.35 5.86
CA THR A 125 2.72 3.52 6.20
C THR A 125 2.40 4.67 5.25
N SER A 126 2.13 5.85 5.81
CA SER A 126 1.87 7.04 5.02
C SER A 126 3.16 7.42 4.31
N ILE A 127 3.31 6.99 3.06
CA ILE A 127 4.53 7.13 2.26
C ILE A 127 5.00 8.59 2.26
N VAL A 128 4.07 9.54 2.21
CA VAL A 128 4.36 10.98 2.18
C VAL A 128 4.89 11.53 3.53
N VAL A 129 4.59 10.86 4.66
CA VAL A 129 5.00 11.32 6.00
C VAL A 129 6.37 10.79 6.37
N ASP A 130 6.63 9.52 6.10
CA ASP A 130 7.83 8.83 6.58
C ASP A 130 8.99 8.80 5.56
N TYR A 131 8.70 9.07 4.29
CA TYR A 131 9.68 9.03 3.21
C TYR A 131 9.83 10.37 2.49
N GLU A 132 10.99 10.56 1.86
CA GLU A 132 11.29 11.64 0.93
C GLU A 132 11.18 11.13 -0.51
N PRO A 133 10.17 11.59 -1.29
CA PRO A 133 9.96 11.12 -2.64
C PRO A 133 10.82 11.87 -3.67
N THR A 134 11.48 11.12 -4.54
CA THR A 134 12.27 11.62 -5.68
C THR A 134 11.80 10.96 -6.96
N LEU A 135 11.38 11.76 -7.95
CA LEU A 135 11.10 11.24 -9.30
C LEU A 135 12.42 10.92 -10.00
N VAL A 136 12.72 9.64 -10.20
CA VAL A 136 13.99 9.19 -10.77
C VAL A 136 13.91 8.90 -12.27
N GLY A 137 12.70 8.89 -12.84
CA GLY A 137 12.53 8.80 -14.29
C GLY A 137 11.19 8.20 -14.72
N THR A 138 11.20 7.59 -15.90
CA THR A 138 10.05 6.88 -16.48
C THR A 138 10.50 5.51 -16.93
N GLU A 139 9.66 4.49 -16.72
CA GLU A 139 9.90 3.12 -17.14
C GLU A 139 8.59 2.47 -17.59
N THR A 140 8.66 1.55 -18.54
CA THR A 140 7.46 0.80 -18.98
C THR A 140 7.30 -0.44 -18.12
N VAL A 141 6.15 -0.57 -17.44
CA VAL A 141 5.78 -1.74 -16.64
C VAL A 141 4.48 -2.31 -17.18
N ALA A 142 4.45 -3.60 -17.49
CA ALA A 142 3.28 -4.28 -18.07
C ALA A 142 2.68 -3.55 -19.29
N GLY A 143 3.54 -2.98 -20.15
CA GLY A 143 3.13 -2.24 -21.35
C GLY A 143 2.60 -0.81 -21.09
N LYS A 144 2.60 -0.33 -19.85
CA LYS A 144 2.17 1.02 -19.47
C LYS A 144 3.37 1.89 -19.11
N SER A 145 3.36 3.16 -19.54
CA SER A 145 4.37 4.14 -19.14
C SER A 145 4.13 4.55 -17.69
N CYS A 146 5.14 4.35 -16.83
CA CYS A 146 5.06 4.64 -15.41
C CYS A 146 6.10 5.69 -15.00
N TYR A 147 5.71 6.58 -14.09
CA TYR A 147 6.64 7.32 -13.25
C TYR A 147 7.40 6.33 -12.37
N LYS A 148 8.72 6.46 -12.31
CA LYS A 148 9.58 5.71 -11.40
C LYS A 148 10.00 6.64 -10.27
N ILE A 149 9.58 6.34 -9.05
CA ILE A 149 9.78 7.23 -7.89
C ILE A 149 10.52 6.45 -6.81
N LYS A 150 11.62 7.02 -6.31
CA LYS A 150 12.35 6.53 -5.14
C LYS A 150 11.83 7.23 -3.89
N LEU A 151 11.52 6.46 -2.87
CA LEU A 151 11.13 6.89 -1.54
C LEU A 151 12.29 6.54 -0.60
N LYS A 152 12.99 7.54 -0.06
CA LYS A 152 14.04 7.32 0.94
C LYS A 152 13.49 7.55 2.34
N ALA A 153 13.69 6.63 3.27
CA ALA A 153 13.25 6.82 4.65
C ALA A 153 13.91 8.06 5.26
N LYS A 154 13.14 8.85 6.03
CA LYS A 154 13.69 9.95 6.81
C LYS A 154 14.50 9.40 7.99
N GLU A 155 15.53 10.12 8.41
CA GLU A 155 16.52 9.66 9.41
C GLU A 155 15.90 9.17 10.73
N ASN A 156 14.77 9.76 11.16
CA ASN A 156 14.07 9.40 12.39
C ASN A 156 12.74 8.67 12.15
N ALA A 157 12.48 8.19 10.93
CA ALA A 157 11.26 7.48 10.61
C ALA A 157 11.32 6.07 11.19
N ALA A 158 10.34 5.70 12.02
CA ALA A 158 10.21 4.35 12.54
C ALA A 158 9.61 3.42 11.49
N VAL A 159 10.38 3.08 10.44
CA VAL A 159 9.96 2.26 9.29
C VAL A 159 10.78 0.99 9.15
N VAL A 160 10.24 0.00 8.43
CA VAL A 160 10.94 -1.26 8.15
C VAL A 160 11.88 -1.15 6.95
N TRP A 161 11.55 -0.30 5.97
CA TRP A 161 12.26 -0.23 4.69
C TRP A 161 13.12 1.03 4.59
N GLY A 162 14.43 0.88 4.35
CA GLY A 162 15.36 1.99 4.16
C GLY A 162 15.06 2.78 2.89
N SER A 163 14.62 2.10 1.83
CA SER A 163 14.00 2.78 0.68
C SER A 163 12.99 1.91 -0.06
N ILE A 164 12.12 2.56 -0.83
CA ILE A 164 11.10 1.92 -1.65
C ILE A 164 11.16 2.53 -3.05
N MET A 165 11.11 1.70 -4.10
CA MET A 165 10.93 2.16 -5.47
C MET A 165 9.52 1.82 -5.93
N ILE A 166 8.76 2.80 -6.40
CA ILE A 166 7.39 2.60 -6.89
C ILE A 166 7.28 2.97 -8.36
N TRP A 167 6.44 2.25 -9.08
CA TRP A 167 6.08 2.52 -10.47
C TRP A 167 4.59 2.82 -10.57
N ILE A 168 4.27 4.08 -10.85
CA ILE A 168 2.90 4.58 -10.96
C ILE A 168 2.60 4.94 -12.41
N THR A 169 1.56 4.37 -13.00
CA THR A 169 1.17 4.66 -14.39
C THR A 169 0.90 6.14 -14.61
N LYS A 170 1.35 6.71 -15.72
CA LYS A 170 1.15 8.13 -16.04
C LYS A 170 -0.29 8.49 -16.37
N ASP A 171 -1.03 7.58 -16.98
CA ASP A 171 -2.40 7.80 -17.47
C ASP A 171 -3.43 7.76 -16.33
N THR A 172 -3.27 6.79 -15.43
CA THR A 172 -4.31 6.36 -14.50
C THR A 172 -3.84 6.36 -13.06
N TYR A 173 -2.60 6.76 -12.77
CA TYR A 173 -2.04 6.78 -11.41
C TYR A 173 -2.18 5.47 -10.63
N LEU A 174 -2.12 4.32 -11.31
CA LEU A 174 -2.11 3.00 -10.68
C LEU A 174 -0.68 2.59 -10.33
N GLN A 175 -0.44 2.18 -9.10
CA GLN A 175 0.82 1.53 -8.70
C GLN A 175 0.84 0.09 -9.24
N LEU A 176 1.78 -0.22 -10.13
CA LEU A 176 1.87 -1.55 -10.78
C LEU A 176 3.05 -2.39 -10.29
N LYS A 177 4.06 -1.75 -9.73
CA LYS A 177 5.25 -2.42 -9.21
C LYS A 177 5.79 -1.63 -8.04
N THR A 178 6.26 -2.34 -7.02
CA THR A 178 6.98 -1.79 -5.89
C THR A 178 8.18 -2.67 -5.56
N GLN A 179 9.30 -2.07 -5.22
CA GLN A 179 10.49 -2.77 -4.74
C GLN A 179 10.89 -2.20 -3.40
N TYR A 180 11.19 -3.09 -2.45
CA TYR A 180 11.52 -2.75 -1.08
C TYR A 180 12.98 -3.04 -0.82
N PHE A 181 13.69 -2.06 -0.27
CA PHE A 181 15.10 -2.15 0.04
C PHE A 181 15.32 -1.94 1.53
N ASP A 182 16.30 -2.62 2.10
CA ASP A 182 16.74 -2.40 3.48
C ASP A 182 17.60 -1.13 3.63
N GLU A 183 18.19 -0.94 4.81
CA GLU A 183 19.04 0.21 5.13
C GLU A 183 20.37 0.20 4.36
N ASP A 184 20.86 -0.99 3.98
CA ASP A 184 22.06 -1.20 3.17
C ASP A 184 21.78 -1.12 1.66
N ASN A 185 20.54 -0.79 1.29
CA ASN A 185 20.04 -0.65 -0.08
C ASN A 185 20.10 -1.98 -0.88
N GLU A 186 19.99 -3.11 -0.18
CA GLU A 186 19.77 -4.43 -0.78
C GLU A 186 18.29 -4.66 -1.09
N LEU A 187 17.99 -5.27 -2.23
CA LEU A 187 16.61 -5.57 -2.62
C LEU A 187 16.08 -6.75 -1.81
N ILE A 188 15.03 -6.53 -1.03
CA ILE A 188 14.44 -7.58 -0.17
C ILE A 188 13.30 -8.30 -0.88
N LYS A 189 12.43 -7.54 -1.56
CA LYS A 189 11.28 -8.10 -2.28
C LYS A 189 10.72 -7.16 -3.33
N THR A 190 10.01 -7.74 -4.28
CA THR A 190 9.25 -7.04 -5.32
C THR A 190 7.77 -7.38 -5.18
N GLU A 191 6.91 -6.35 -5.19
CA GLU A 191 5.47 -6.46 -5.34
C GLU A 191 5.07 -6.12 -6.78
N ILE A 192 4.20 -6.94 -7.37
CA ILE A 192 3.61 -6.72 -8.68
C ILE A 192 2.09 -6.66 -8.55
N ALA A 193 1.51 -5.54 -8.96
CA ALA A 193 0.06 -5.36 -8.99
C ALA A 193 -0.49 -5.57 -10.41
N SER A 194 -1.59 -6.31 -10.51
CA SER A 194 -2.16 -6.78 -11.77
C SER A 194 -3.68 -6.93 -11.67
N GLU A 195 -4.30 -7.40 -12.76
CA GLU A 195 -5.75 -7.61 -12.86
C GLU A 195 -6.56 -6.36 -12.49
N ILE A 196 -6.39 -5.28 -13.27
CA ILE A 196 -7.14 -4.04 -13.06
C ILE A 196 -8.62 -4.31 -13.34
N LYS A 197 -9.47 -4.08 -12.34
CA LYS A 197 -10.93 -4.25 -12.45
C LYS A 197 -11.62 -3.05 -11.83
N LYS A 198 -12.85 -2.80 -12.29
CA LYS A 198 -13.76 -1.89 -11.58
C LYS A 198 -14.19 -2.55 -10.27
N MET A 199 -13.95 -1.88 -9.18
CA MET A 199 -14.26 -2.27 -7.82
C MET A 199 -15.00 -1.10 -7.17
N ASP A 200 -16.28 -1.29 -6.88
CA ASP A 200 -17.20 -0.21 -6.50
C ASP A 200 -17.21 0.95 -7.53
N ASP A 201 -16.79 2.15 -7.14
CA ASP A 201 -16.82 3.37 -7.95
C ASP A 201 -15.56 3.60 -8.80
N ARG A 202 -14.53 2.75 -8.70
CA ARG A 202 -13.18 3.01 -9.25
C ARG A 202 -12.50 1.80 -9.87
N GLU A 203 -11.52 2.04 -10.72
CA GLU A 203 -10.65 0.99 -11.28
C GLU A 203 -9.33 0.91 -10.51
N ILE A 204 -9.03 -0.28 -9.98
CA ILE A 204 -7.82 -0.56 -9.20
C ILE A 204 -7.24 -1.93 -9.57
N PRO A 205 -5.93 -2.17 -9.36
CA PRO A 205 -5.37 -3.51 -9.36
C PRO A 205 -6.05 -4.37 -8.29
N THR A 206 -6.37 -5.61 -8.62
CA THR A 206 -7.08 -6.52 -7.71
C THR A 206 -6.26 -7.72 -7.30
N LYS A 207 -5.04 -7.85 -7.82
CA LYS A 207 -4.12 -8.93 -7.51
C LYS A 207 -2.72 -8.39 -7.29
N PHE A 208 -2.13 -8.74 -6.15
CA PHE A 208 -0.81 -8.33 -5.72
C PHE A 208 0.04 -9.57 -5.47
N GLU A 209 1.17 -9.69 -6.17
CA GLU A 209 2.12 -10.77 -6.02
C GLU A 209 3.41 -10.26 -5.40
N ILE A 210 3.76 -10.76 -4.22
CA ILE A 210 5.01 -10.48 -3.52
C ILE A 210 6.00 -11.60 -3.80
N ILE A 211 7.19 -11.21 -4.26
CA ILE A 211 8.29 -12.09 -4.61
C ILE A 211 9.50 -11.66 -3.76
N PRO A 212 9.89 -12.44 -2.74
CA PRO A 212 11.12 -12.20 -1.99
C PRO A 212 12.35 -12.45 -2.88
N GLU A 213 13.39 -11.63 -2.72
CA GLU A 213 14.61 -11.71 -3.54
C GLU A 213 15.42 -12.98 -3.22
N ASP A 214 15.69 -13.24 -1.94
CA ASP A 214 16.59 -14.32 -1.53
C ASP A 214 15.93 -15.70 -1.44
N ASN A 215 14.60 -15.76 -1.44
CA ASN A 215 13.85 -17.00 -1.21
C ASN A 215 13.19 -17.50 -2.49
N LYS A 216 14.00 -18.05 -3.40
CA LYS A 216 13.54 -18.57 -4.69
C LYS A 216 12.40 -19.59 -4.53
N GLY A 217 11.31 -19.39 -5.28
CA GLY A 217 10.13 -20.25 -5.24
C GLY A 217 9.12 -19.87 -4.16
N ASN A 218 9.47 -18.98 -3.22
CA ASN A 218 8.47 -18.35 -2.35
C ASN A 218 7.74 -17.25 -3.12
N ARG A 219 6.45 -17.13 -2.87
CA ARG A 219 5.65 -15.95 -3.22
C ARG A 219 4.39 -15.88 -2.38
N THR A 220 3.84 -14.70 -2.25
CA THR A 220 2.52 -14.48 -1.66
C THR A 220 1.66 -13.74 -2.66
N ILE A 221 0.43 -14.21 -2.87
CA ILE A 221 -0.53 -13.60 -3.79
C ILE A 221 -1.74 -13.16 -2.98
N VAL A 222 -2.05 -11.86 -2.97
CA VAL A 222 -3.30 -11.31 -2.40
C VAL A 222 -4.24 -10.94 -3.53
N THR A 223 -5.49 -11.38 -3.43
CA THR A 223 -6.57 -11.00 -4.34
C THR A 223 -7.63 -10.24 -3.55
N ILE A 224 -8.06 -9.10 -4.08
CA ILE A 224 -9.23 -8.37 -3.58
C ILE A 224 -10.46 -9.01 -4.21
N ASP A 225 -11.27 -9.65 -3.37
CA ASP A 225 -12.48 -10.36 -3.79
C ASP A 225 -13.67 -9.40 -3.89
N ALA A 226 -13.76 -8.43 -2.97
CA ALA A 226 -14.76 -7.37 -2.96
C ALA A 226 -14.26 -6.17 -2.17
N VAL A 227 -14.72 -4.97 -2.53
CA VAL A 227 -14.50 -3.75 -1.74
C VAL A 227 -15.68 -2.79 -1.88
N ASP A 228 -16.02 -2.15 -0.78
CA ASP A 228 -16.93 -1.01 -0.70
C ASP A 228 -16.14 0.19 -0.15
N PHE A 229 -16.14 1.32 -0.86
CA PHE A 229 -15.45 2.54 -0.42
C PHE A 229 -16.40 3.54 0.23
N ASN A 230 -15.83 4.46 1.02
CA ASN A 230 -16.53 5.58 1.65
C ASN A 230 -17.75 5.17 2.48
N VAL A 231 -17.69 3.97 3.07
CA VAL A 231 -18.71 3.43 3.97
C VAL A 231 -18.69 4.15 5.32
N GLN A 232 -19.86 4.40 5.92
CA GLN A 232 -19.89 4.97 7.27
C GLN A 232 -19.44 3.93 8.30
N ILE A 233 -18.30 4.19 8.94
CA ILE A 233 -17.76 3.39 10.04
C ILE A 233 -17.51 4.31 11.23
N GLU A 234 -18.16 4.03 12.35
CA GLU A 234 -17.95 4.73 13.61
C GLU A 234 -16.57 4.42 14.19
N ASP A 235 -15.92 5.41 14.80
CA ASP A 235 -14.59 5.23 15.40
C ASP A 235 -14.61 4.15 16.50
N SER A 236 -15.73 4.01 17.21
CA SER A 236 -15.94 2.99 18.24
C SER A 236 -15.85 1.54 17.72
N PHE A 237 -16.01 1.34 16.41
CA PHE A 237 -15.77 0.05 15.77
C PHE A 237 -14.30 -0.39 15.92
N PHE A 238 -13.37 0.55 15.89
CA PHE A 238 -11.95 0.29 16.06
C PHE A 238 -11.61 0.25 17.55
N SER A 239 -11.93 -0.87 18.19
CA SER A 239 -11.67 -1.07 19.62
C SER A 239 -11.29 -2.49 19.94
N GLN A 240 -10.51 -2.66 21.02
CA GLN A 240 -10.15 -3.98 21.55
C GLN A 240 -11.38 -4.84 21.91
N GLN A 241 -12.47 -4.21 22.35
CA GLN A 241 -13.71 -4.93 22.62
C GLN A 241 -14.32 -5.49 21.32
N LYS A 242 -14.31 -4.70 20.24
CA LYS A 242 -14.83 -5.13 18.94
C LYS A 242 -14.00 -6.26 18.33
N MET A 243 -12.68 -6.29 18.53
CA MET A 243 -11.80 -7.40 18.11
C MET A 243 -12.33 -8.79 18.51
N LYS A 244 -12.99 -8.90 19.66
CA LYS A 244 -13.49 -10.18 20.21
C LYS A 244 -14.84 -10.61 19.62
N SER A 245 -15.56 -9.72 18.94
CA SER A 245 -16.97 -9.91 18.57
C SER A 245 -17.29 -9.59 17.10
N VAL A 246 -16.36 -8.97 16.36
CA VAL A 246 -16.52 -8.70 14.92
C VAL A 246 -16.71 -10.00 14.13
N ARG A 247 -17.56 -9.94 13.09
CA ARG A 247 -17.92 -11.06 12.22
C ARG A 247 -17.99 -10.63 10.76
#